data_AF-A0A9W8ABM6-F1
#
_entry.id   AF-A0A9W8ABM6-F1
#
_cell.length_a   1.000
_cell.length_b   1.000
_cell.length_c   1.000
_cell.angle_alpha   90.00
_cell.angle_beta   90.00
_cell.angle_gamma   90.00
#
_symmetry.space_group_name_H-M   'P 1'
#
loop_
_entity.id
_entity.type
_entity.pdbx_description
1 polymer ?
#
loop_
_entity_poly.entity_id
_entity_poly.type
_entity_poly.pdbx_seq_one_letter_code
_entity_poly.pdbx_strand_id
1 'polypeptide(L)'
;MTKERHGKECKICNKPFTVFRWNPGVGGRFKKTELCQSCAKMKNVCQTCVFDLQYGLPVQVRDTALGISEDAPRSDVNRQYYMQQRDDKLEAGVAGNDFSGKANPVGRELLKRMARTDPYYKRNRAHICSFYVRGECTRGNECPYRHELPEPESDLSKQNIQDRYHGTNDPLARRIIGKASKSSQLNAPEDKTVVSYLFI
;
A
#
# COMPACT_ATOMS: atom_id res chain seq x y z
N MET A 1 14.50 -14.89 -10.30
CA MET A 1 14.11 -13.46 -10.44
C MET A 1 14.89 -12.88 -11.59
N THR A 2 14.27 -12.11 -12.49
CA THR A 2 14.96 -11.41 -13.58
C THR A 2 15.15 -9.94 -13.23
N LYS A 3 16.30 -9.38 -13.57
CA LYS A 3 16.67 -7.97 -13.38
C LYS A 3 16.75 -7.30 -14.74
N GLU A 4 15.93 -6.28 -14.95
CA GLU A 4 15.89 -5.50 -16.19
C GLU A 4 16.25 -4.05 -15.86
N ARG A 5 17.39 -3.58 -16.37
CA ARG A 5 17.87 -2.21 -16.12
C ARG A 5 17.02 -1.23 -16.92
N HIS A 6 16.47 -0.20 -16.26
CA HIS A 6 15.65 0.85 -16.88
C HIS A 6 14.47 0.34 -17.74
N GLY A 7 13.90 -0.82 -17.42
CA GLY A 7 12.85 -1.44 -18.25
C GLY A 7 11.49 -0.72 -18.22
N LYS A 8 11.17 0.01 -17.14
CA LYS A 8 9.90 0.74 -17.00
C LYS A 8 10.07 2.06 -16.25
N GLU A 9 9.14 2.96 -16.51
CA GLU A 9 8.92 4.18 -15.72
C GLU A 9 8.20 3.88 -14.40
N CYS A 10 8.58 4.60 -13.35
CA CYS A 10 7.91 4.56 -12.05
C CYS A 10 6.52 5.16 -12.15
N LYS A 11 5.51 4.51 -11.54
CA LYS A 11 4.11 4.98 -11.58
C LYS A 11 3.80 6.29 -10.84
N ILE A 12 4.79 6.87 -10.16
CA ILE A 12 4.67 8.10 -9.36
C ILE A 12 5.56 9.22 -9.89
N CYS A 13 6.87 8.95 -10.03
CA CYS A 13 7.83 9.95 -10.49
C CYS A 13 8.07 9.93 -12.01
N ASN A 14 7.53 8.96 -12.75
CA ASN A 14 7.74 8.75 -14.19
C ASN A 14 9.22 8.58 -14.61
N LYS A 15 10.15 8.46 -13.65
CA LYS A 15 11.57 8.19 -13.91
C LYS A 15 11.76 6.71 -14.26
N PRO A 16 12.57 6.37 -15.28
CA PRO A 16 12.91 4.97 -15.58
C PRO A 16 13.71 4.35 -14.45
N PHE A 17 13.38 3.13 -14.06
CA PHE A 17 14.04 2.43 -12.96
C PHE A 17 14.30 0.95 -13.30
N THR A 18 15.15 0.31 -12.48
CA THR A 18 15.44 -1.12 -12.63
C THR A 18 14.23 -1.94 -12.17
N VAL A 19 13.67 -2.74 -13.08
CA VAL A 19 12.52 -3.60 -12.80
C VAL A 19 13.00 -4.97 -12.40
N PHE A 20 12.49 -5.45 -11.27
CA PHE A 20 12.65 -6.85 -10.87
C PHE A 20 11.36 -7.60 -11.13
N ARG A 21 11.44 -8.78 -11.75
CA ARG A 21 10.29 -9.66 -11.99
C ARG A 21 10.56 -11.05 -11.42
N TRP A 22 9.59 -11.60 -10.67
CA TRP A 22 9.73 -12.89 -10.00
C TRP A 22 8.40 -13.63 -9.92
N ASN A 23 8.46 -14.95 -9.76
CA ASN A 23 7.29 -15.77 -9.44
C ASN A 23 7.21 -16.00 -7.92
N PRO A 24 6.17 -15.52 -7.22
CA PRO A 24 6.03 -15.71 -5.77
C PRO A 24 5.70 -17.15 -5.33
N GLY A 25 5.23 -18.01 -6.24
CA GLY A 25 4.84 -19.38 -5.88
C GLY A 25 4.02 -20.08 -6.97
N VAL A 26 3.70 -21.36 -6.75
CA VAL A 26 2.90 -22.18 -7.67
C VAL A 26 1.48 -21.59 -7.79
N GLY A 27 0.97 -21.45 -9.02
CA GLY A 27 -0.33 -20.83 -9.29
C GLY A 27 -0.41 -19.31 -9.09
N GLY A 28 0.71 -18.64 -8.81
CA GLY A 28 0.82 -17.19 -8.72
C GLY A 28 1.09 -16.53 -10.06
N ARG A 29 0.70 -15.24 -10.20
CA ARG A 29 1.21 -14.40 -11.30
C ARG A 29 2.63 -13.97 -11.02
N PHE A 30 3.40 -13.79 -12.09
CA PHE A 30 4.66 -13.07 -12.02
C PHE A 30 4.42 -11.65 -11.50
N LYS A 31 5.04 -11.34 -10.37
CA LYS A 31 5.07 -10.00 -9.80
C LYS A 31 6.26 -9.24 -10.36
N LYS A 32 6.09 -7.92 -10.40
CA LYS A 32 7.15 -6.99 -10.77
C LYS A 32 7.12 -5.77 -9.85
N THR A 33 8.22 -5.06 -9.76
CA THR A 33 8.28 -3.75 -9.11
C THR A 33 7.55 -2.70 -9.96
N GLU A 34 6.72 -1.86 -9.34
CA GLU A 34 5.97 -0.77 -10.00
C GLU A 34 6.50 0.63 -9.62
N LEU A 35 7.27 0.71 -8.53
CA LEU A 35 7.87 1.95 -8.01
C LEU A 35 9.40 1.88 -8.04
N CYS A 36 10.04 3.04 -8.24
CA CYS A 36 11.48 3.19 -8.07
C CYS A 36 11.89 3.06 -6.58
N GLN A 37 13.19 2.86 -6.35
CA GLN A 37 13.73 2.71 -4.99
C GLN A 37 13.58 3.99 -4.16
N SER A 38 13.69 5.18 -4.76
CA SER A 38 13.54 6.45 -4.05
C SER A 38 12.11 6.71 -3.60
N CYS A 39 11.10 6.53 -4.46
CA CYS A 39 9.69 6.63 -4.07
C CYS A 39 9.33 5.59 -2.99
N ALA A 40 9.88 4.38 -3.06
CA ALA A 40 9.65 3.35 -2.06
C ALA A 40 10.26 3.71 -0.69
N LYS A 41 11.50 4.22 -0.68
CA LYS A 41 12.20 4.63 0.56
C LYS A 41 11.58 5.86 1.20
N MET A 42 11.23 6.88 0.41
CA MET A 42 10.60 8.13 0.89
C MET A 42 9.38 7.84 1.76
N LYS A 43 8.55 6.90 1.32
CA LYS A 43 7.30 6.54 1.96
C LYS A 43 7.40 5.30 2.85
N ASN A 44 8.55 4.64 2.96
CA ASN A 44 8.69 3.33 3.60
C ASN A 44 7.65 2.29 3.10
N VAL A 45 7.49 2.17 1.78
CA VAL A 45 6.51 1.26 1.15
C VAL A 45 7.16 0.21 0.26
N CYS A 46 6.47 -0.91 0.09
CA CYS A 46 6.86 -1.94 -0.86
C CYS A 46 6.70 -1.47 -2.31
N GLN A 47 7.71 -1.73 -3.14
CA GLN A 47 7.76 -1.36 -4.56
C GLN A 47 6.66 -1.96 -5.44
N THR A 48 6.01 -3.05 -5.01
CA THR A 48 4.95 -3.72 -5.80
C THR A 48 3.57 -3.49 -5.22
N CYS A 49 3.40 -3.64 -3.90
CA CYS A 49 2.07 -3.59 -3.30
C CYS A 49 1.68 -2.19 -2.83
N VAL A 50 2.63 -1.26 -2.63
CA VAL A 50 2.38 0.10 -2.11
C VAL A 50 1.78 0.08 -0.69
N PHE A 51 2.03 -1.00 0.07
CA PHE A 51 1.74 -1.06 1.50
C PHE A 51 3.00 -0.71 2.27
N ASP A 52 2.81 -0.21 3.48
CA ASP A 52 3.88 0.04 4.43
C ASP A 52 4.67 -1.24 4.75
N LEU A 53 5.99 -1.10 4.87
CA LEU A 53 6.89 -2.23 5.14
C LEU A 53 6.86 -2.71 6.59
N GLN A 54 6.43 -1.88 7.54
CA GLN A 54 6.45 -2.19 8.96
C GLN A 54 5.17 -2.88 9.45
N TYR A 55 4.00 -2.36 9.05
CA TYR A 55 2.69 -2.83 9.50
C TYR A 55 1.89 -3.53 8.39
N GLY A 56 2.31 -3.42 7.13
CA GLY A 56 1.57 -4.02 6.01
C GLY A 56 0.20 -3.38 5.75
N LEU A 57 0.01 -2.13 6.17
CA LEU A 57 -1.21 -1.34 6.02
C LEU A 57 -1.10 -0.31 4.89
N PRO A 58 -2.23 0.17 4.32
CA PRO A 58 -2.20 1.25 3.34
C PRO A 58 -1.59 2.53 3.92
N VAL A 59 -0.96 3.32 3.06
CA VAL A 59 -0.26 4.57 3.42
C VAL A 59 -1.18 5.52 4.18
N GLN A 60 -2.42 5.71 3.70
CA GLN A 60 -3.41 6.57 4.37
C GLN A 60 -3.70 6.13 5.82
N VAL A 61 -3.84 4.82 6.09
CA VAL A 61 -4.12 4.33 7.46
C VAL A 61 -2.95 4.63 8.39
N ARG A 62 -1.73 4.42 7.91
CA ARG A 62 -0.51 4.71 8.67
C ARG A 62 -0.36 6.20 8.94
N ASP A 63 -0.46 7.02 7.89
CA ASP A 63 -0.19 8.45 7.96
C ASP A 63 -1.25 9.15 8.84
N THR A 64 -2.53 8.72 8.77
CA THR A 64 -3.59 9.18 9.69
C THR A 64 -3.35 8.79 11.15
N ALA A 65 -2.92 7.56 11.42
CA ALA A 65 -2.66 7.11 12.80
C ALA A 65 -1.42 7.76 13.42
N LEU A 66 -0.39 8.07 12.61
CA LEU A 66 0.84 8.72 13.07
C LEU A 66 0.75 10.25 13.01
N GLY A 67 -0.31 10.82 12.43
CA GLY A 67 -0.44 12.26 12.23
C GLY A 67 0.60 12.84 11.28
N ILE A 68 1.08 12.04 10.32
CA ILE A 68 2.09 12.47 9.35
C ILE A 68 1.35 13.11 8.17
N SER A 69 1.60 14.40 7.94
CA SER A 69 1.22 15.08 6.71
C SER A 69 2.34 14.99 5.68
N GLU A 70 1.96 14.84 4.42
CA GLU A 70 2.89 14.86 3.31
C GLU A 70 2.89 16.19 2.60
N ASP A 71 4.02 16.88 2.65
CA ASP A 71 4.27 18.11 1.90
C ASP A 71 4.94 17.83 0.54
N ALA A 72 4.73 16.63 -0.02
CA ALA A 72 5.30 16.28 -1.32
C ALA A 72 4.58 17.06 -2.45
N PRO A 73 5.31 17.81 -3.30
CA PRO A 73 4.70 18.59 -4.35
C PRO A 73 4.05 17.70 -5.43
N ARG A 74 2.86 18.10 -5.88
CA ARG A 74 2.10 17.37 -6.92
C ARG A 74 2.36 17.83 -8.34
N SER A 75 2.72 19.10 -8.55
CA SER A 75 3.03 19.62 -9.88
C SER A 75 4.23 18.89 -10.49
N ASP A 76 4.20 18.66 -11.81
CA ASP A 76 5.17 17.79 -12.46
C ASP A 76 6.62 18.24 -12.29
N VAL A 77 6.89 19.55 -12.49
CA VAL A 77 8.24 20.12 -12.36
C VAL A 77 8.74 20.06 -10.92
N ASN A 78 7.93 20.50 -9.95
CA ASN A 78 8.34 20.51 -8.55
C ASN A 78 8.52 19.09 -8.01
N ARG A 79 7.69 18.14 -8.47
CA ARG A 79 7.81 16.72 -8.15
C ARG A 79 9.14 16.17 -8.65
N GLN A 80 9.52 16.45 -9.90
CA GLN A 80 10.79 15.99 -10.46
C GLN A 80 12.00 16.59 -9.70
N TYR A 81 11.98 17.89 -9.45
CA TYR A 81 13.04 18.56 -8.68
C TYR A 81 13.19 18.00 -7.27
N TYR A 82 12.07 17.81 -6.57
CA TYR A 82 12.06 17.21 -5.24
C TYR A 82 12.62 15.78 -5.25
N MET A 83 12.26 14.98 -6.25
CA MET A 83 12.76 13.61 -6.39
C MET A 83 14.26 13.57 -6.71
N GLN A 84 14.75 14.47 -7.56
CA GLN A 84 16.18 14.57 -7.87
C GLN A 84 16.98 14.91 -6.61
N GLN A 85 16.56 15.93 -5.86
CA GLN A 85 17.23 16.30 -4.60
C GLN A 85 17.23 15.15 -3.57
N ARG A 86 16.19 14.29 -3.58
CA ARG A 86 16.13 13.10 -2.71
C ARG A 86 17.01 11.97 -3.21
N ASP A 87 17.07 11.75 -4.52
CA ASP A 87 17.97 10.78 -5.14
C ASP A 87 19.43 11.14 -4.80
N ASP A 88 19.83 12.41 -4.94
CA ASP A 88 21.18 12.89 -4.60
C ASP A 88 21.50 12.64 -3.12
N LYS A 89 20.56 12.90 -2.21
CA LYS A 89 20.71 12.59 -0.77
C LYS A 89 20.79 11.09 -0.49
N LEU A 90 20.10 10.27 -1.29
CA LEU A 90 20.13 8.83 -1.17
C LEU A 90 21.49 8.27 -1.60
N GLU A 91 22.03 8.79 -2.71
CA GLU A 91 23.36 8.44 -3.22
C GLU A 91 24.46 8.90 -2.26
N ALA A 92 24.32 10.08 -1.67
CA ALA A 92 25.22 10.59 -0.64
C ALA A 92 25.16 9.79 0.68
N GLY A 93 24.22 8.85 0.85
CA GLY A 93 24.07 8.05 2.07
C GLY A 93 23.55 8.85 3.28
N VAL A 94 23.23 10.13 3.10
CA VAL A 94 22.70 11.04 4.15
C VAL A 94 21.20 10.83 4.37
N ALA A 95 20.51 10.14 3.45
CA ALA A 95 19.14 9.72 3.64
C ALA A 95 19.03 8.57 4.66
N GLY A 96 19.23 8.90 5.94
CA GLY A 96 18.76 8.10 7.04
C GLY A 96 17.24 7.91 6.91
N ASN A 97 16.76 6.72 7.31
CA ASN A 97 15.36 6.32 7.34
C ASN A 97 14.59 7.10 8.43
N ASP A 98 14.72 8.43 8.45
CA ASP A 98 14.05 9.33 9.38
C ASP A 98 12.60 9.50 8.96
N PHE A 99 11.87 8.39 9.04
CA PHE A 99 10.43 8.41 9.09
C PHE A 99 10.07 9.07 10.42
N SER A 100 9.81 10.37 10.36
CA SER A 100 9.47 11.28 11.48
C SER A 100 8.19 10.90 12.25
N GLY A 101 7.65 9.71 12.02
CA GLY A 101 6.55 9.10 12.76
C GLY A 101 6.92 8.56 14.15
N LYS A 102 8.13 8.81 14.66
CA LYS A 102 8.52 8.45 16.04
C LYS A 102 7.73 9.21 17.12
N ALA A 103 6.92 10.21 16.74
CA ALA A 103 6.30 11.14 17.67
C ALA A 103 5.05 10.62 18.41
N ASN A 104 4.31 9.61 17.88
CA ASN A 104 3.07 9.16 18.52
C ASN A 104 3.11 7.66 18.94
N PRO A 105 3.40 7.34 20.21
CA PRO A 105 3.41 5.96 20.70
C PRO A 105 2.02 5.31 20.65
N VAL A 106 0.94 6.10 20.82
CA VAL A 106 -0.45 5.62 20.77
C VAL A 106 -0.82 5.19 19.35
N GLY A 107 -0.47 6.01 18.35
CA GLY A 107 -0.68 5.69 16.94
C GLY A 107 0.02 4.41 16.52
N ARG A 108 1.22 4.17 17.04
CA ARG A 108 1.99 2.94 16.77
C ARG A 108 1.30 1.69 17.32
N GLU A 109 0.77 1.76 18.54
CA GLU A 109 0.06 0.63 19.14
C GLU A 109 -1.25 0.31 18.38
N LEU A 110 -1.97 1.35 17.98
CA LEU A 110 -3.14 1.21 17.13
C LEU A 110 -2.81 0.52 15.79
N LEU A 111 -1.71 0.93 15.14
CA LEU A 111 -1.27 0.32 13.87
C LEU A 111 -0.86 -1.15 14.03
N LYS A 112 -0.19 -1.51 15.14
CA LYS A 112 0.12 -2.91 15.43
C LYS A 112 -1.14 -3.76 15.58
N ARG A 113 -2.17 -3.25 16.26
CA ARG A 113 -3.45 -3.95 16.43
C ARG A 113 -4.19 -4.14 15.10
N MET A 114 -4.08 -3.18 14.19
CA MET A 114 -4.68 -3.28 12.85
C MET A 114 -3.87 -4.15 11.88
N ALA A 115 -2.56 -4.31 12.12
CA ALA A 115 -1.67 -5.06 11.26
C ALA A 115 -2.08 -6.55 11.21
N ARG A 116 -1.90 -7.16 10.04
CA ARG A 116 -2.13 -8.60 9.88
C ARG A 116 -0.89 -9.36 10.35
N THR A 117 -1.11 -10.47 11.05
CA THR A 117 -0.05 -11.43 11.44
C THR A 117 0.40 -12.27 10.24
N ASP A 118 -0.55 -12.74 9.44
CA ASP A 118 -0.28 -13.70 8.37
C ASP A 118 -0.22 -13.07 6.97
N PRO A 119 0.68 -13.56 6.10
CA PRO A 119 0.81 -13.07 4.74
C PRO A 119 -0.43 -13.38 3.88
N TYR A 120 -0.99 -12.34 3.25
CA TYR A 120 -2.15 -12.48 2.38
C TYR A 120 -1.77 -12.88 0.94
N TYR A 121 -1.54 -14.18 0.72
CA TYR A 121 -1.12 -14.73 -0.58
C TYR A 121 -2.18 -14.65 -1.69
N LYS A 122 -3.45 -14.40 -1.37
CA LYS A 122 -4.50 -14.21 -2.39
C LYS A 122 -4.20 -13.04 -3.35
N ARG A 123 -3.38 -12.05 -2.94
CA ARG A 123 -2.85 -10.98 -3.81
C ARG A 123 -1.89 -11.45 -4.90
N ASN A 124 -1.30 -12.64 -4.74
CA ASN A 124 -0.35 -13.21 -5.71
C ASN A 124 -1.06 -14.00 -6.80
N ARG A 125 -2.37 -14.26 -6.68
CA ARG A 125 -3.14 -15.03 -7.67
C ARG A 125 -3.11 -14.36 -9.05
N ALA A 126 -3.27 -15.18 -10.08
CA ALA A 126 -3.45 -14.70 -11.44
C ALA A 126 -4.69 -13.80 -11.57
N HIS A 127 -4.68 -12.96 -12.60
CA HIS A 127 -5.87 -12.21 -12.98
C HIS A 127 -6.96 -13.15 -13.47
N ILE A 128 -8.19 -12.67 -13.42
CA ILE A 128 -9.34 -13.36 -14.00
C ILE A 128 -9.20 -13.33 -15.52
N CYS A 129 -9.48 -14.47 -16.15
CA CYS A 129 -9.46 -14.61 -17.60
C CYS A 129 -10.63 -13.82 -18.20
N SER A 130 -10.35 -12.76 -18.96
CA SER A 130 -11.38 -11.97 -19.64
C SER A 130 -12.19 -12.79 -20.64
N PHE A 131 -11.56 -13.74 -21.33
CA PHE A 131 -12.23 -14.63 -22.31
C PHE A 131 -13.16 -15.63 -21.63
N TYR A 132 -12.81 -16.10 -20.43
CA TYR A 132 -13.68 -16.99 -19.66
C TYR A 132 -14.96 -16.26 -19.21
N VAL A 133 -14.82 -15.02 -18.75
CA VAL A 133 -15.99 -14.19 -18.37
C VAL A 133 -16.93 -13.95 -19.55
N ARG A 134 -16.42 -13.93 -20.79
CA ARG A 134 -17.23 -13.84 -22.03
C ARG A 134 -17.74 -15.20 -22.53
N GLY A 135 -17.26 -16.32 -22.01
CA GLY A 135 -17.59 -17.66 -22.49
C GLY A 135 -16.78 -18.16 -23.71
N GLU A 136 -15.73 -17.45 -24.11
CA GLU A 136 -14.94 -17.72 -25.32
C GLU A 136 -13.56 -18.32 -25.03
N CYS A 137 -13.29 -18.80 -23.81
CA CYS A 137 -11.99 -19.33 -23.46
C CYS A 137 -11.76 -20.73 -24.05
N THR A 138 -10.97 -20.82 -25.11
CA THR A 138 -10.59 -22.09 -25.76
C THR A 138 -9.47 -22.85 -25.05
N ARG A 139 -8.79 -22.22 -24.07
CA ARG A 139 -7.62 -22.79 -23.37
C ARG A 139 -7.97 -23.79 -22.26
N GLY A 140 -9.25 -23.91 -21.89
CA GLY A 140 -9.71 -24.86 -20.87
C GLY A 140 -8.89 -24.83 -19.58
N ASN A 141 -8.45 -25.99 -19.10
CA ASN A 141 -7.68 -26.14 -17.86
C ASN A 141 -6.20 -25.72 -17.99
N GLU A 142 -5.70 -25.49 -19.19
CA GLU A 142 -4.33 -25.03 -19.43
C GLU A 142 -4.22 -23.49 -19.33
N CYS A 143 -5.36 -22.80 -19.19
CA CYS A 143 -5.37 -21.35 -19.10
C CYS A 143 -4.58 -20.86 -17.86
N PRO A 144 -3.54 -20.01 -18.02
CA PRO A 144 -2.78 -19.48 -16.87
C PRO A 144 -3.57 -18.48 -16.01
N TYR A 145 -4.72 -18.03 -16.50
CA TYR A 145 -5.59 -17.08 -15.83
C TYR A 145 -6.70 -17.81 -15.08
N ARG A 146 -7.27 -17.15 -14.05
CA ARG A 146 -8.32 -17.76 -13.24
C ARG A 146 -9.66 -17.76 -13.96
N HIS A 147 -10.34 -18.90 -13.90
CA HIS A 147 -11.70 -19.11 -14.39
C HIS A 147 -12.70 -18.95 -13.25
N GLU A 148 -12.81 -17.73 -12.74
CA GLU A 148 -13.75 -17.34 -11.69
C GLU A 148 -14.47 -16.06 -12.13
N LEU A 149 -15.70 -15.84 -11.65
CA LEU A 149 -16.40 -14.59 -11.92
C LEU A 149 -15.76 -13.43 -11.12
N PRO A 150 -15.65 -12.23 -11.70
CA PRO A 150 -15.20 -11.06 -10.95
C PRO A 150 -16.18 -10.75 -9.83
N GLU A 151 -15.65 -10.27 -8.70
CA GLU A 151 -16.50 -9.71 -7.65
C GLU A 151 -17.30 -8.54 -8.23
N PRO A 152 -18.58 -8.36 -7.81
CA PRO A 152 -19.43 -7.29 -8.32
C PRO A 152 -18.76 -5.93 -8.11
N GLU A 153 -19.01 -5.00 -9.03
CA GLU A 153 -18.43 -3.67 -8.96
C GLU A 153 -18.75 -3.02 -7.62
N SER A 154 -17.71 -2.79 -6.83
CA SER A 154 -17.78 -2.09 -5.56
C SER A 154 -16.77 -0.96 -5.56
N ASP A 155 -16.84 -0.04 -4.61
CA ASP A 155 -15.86 1.05 -4.49
C ASP A 155 -14.40 0.56 -4.44
N LEU A 156 -14.16 -0.72 -4.10
CA LEU A 156 -12.84 -1.33 -4.09
C LEU A 156 -12.29 -1.64 -5.50
N SER A 157 -13.11 -1.68 -6.55
CA SER A 157 -12.65 -1.98 -7.91
C SER A 157 -11.89 -0.80 -8.54
N LYS A 158 -12.23 0.44 -8.16
CA LYS A 158 -11.68 1.69 -8.72
C LYS A 158 -10.47 2.20 -7.91
N GLN A 159 -9.42 1.38 -7.78
CA GLN A 159 -8.20 1.74 -7.05
C GLN A 159 -7.07 2.22 -7.97
N ASN A 160 -6.74 3.51 -7.89
CA ASN A 160 -5.58 4.10 -8.56
C ASN A 160 -4.31 3.95 -7.71
N ILE A 161 -3.16 3.69 -8.36
CA ILE A 161 -1.87 3.53 -7.68
C ILE A 161 -1.35 4.85 -7.10
N GLN A 162 -1.59 5.97 -7.77
CA GLN A 162 -1.17 7.30 -7.31
C GLN A 162 -1.90 7.69 -6.02
N ASP A 163 -3.23 7.50 -6.02
CA ASP A 163 -4.08 7.75 -4.84
C ASP A 163 -3.67 6.90 -3.64
N ARG A 164 -3.40 5.61 -3.86
CA ARG A 164 -2.92 4.69 -2.82
C ARG A 164 -1.53 5.06 -2.27
N TYR A 165 -0.66 5.64 -3.10
CA TYR A 165 0.68 6.07 -2.69
C TYR A 165 0.64 7.38 -1.88
N HIS A 166 -0.12 8.37 -2.35
CA HIS A 166 -0.27 9.66 -1.66
C HIS A 166 -1.20 9.58 -0.45
N GLY A 167 -1.97 8.50 -0.33
CA GLY A 167 -2.95 8.32 0.74
C GLY A 167 -4.20 9.19 0.57
N THR A 168 -4.50 9.60 -0.67
CA THR A 168 -5.69 10.35 -1.03
C THR A 168 -6.80 9.38 -1.45
N ASN A 169 -7.99 9.51 -0.86
CA ASN A 169 -9.19 8.82 -1.32
C ASN A 169 -9.05 7.29 -1.54
N ASP A 170 -8.27 6.58 -0.71
CA ASP A 170 -8.17 5.12 -0.82
C ASP A 170 -9.42 4.45 -0.18
N PRO A 171 -10.26 3.76 -0.96
CA PRO A 171 -11.47 3.10 -0.44
C PRO A 171 -11.14 1.98 0.55
N LEU A 172 -10.00 1.29 0.38
CA LEU A 172 -9.57 0.25 1.31
C LEU A 172 -9.16 0.87 2.65
N ALA A 173 -8.42 1.98 2.61
CA ALA A 173 -8.02 2.69 3.82
C ALA A 173 -9.24 3.19 4.60
N ARG A 174 -10.23 3.77 3.92
CA ARG A 174 -11.50 4.20 4.55
C ARG A 174 -12.21 3.05 5.24
N ARG A 175 -12.28 1.87 4.62
CA ARG A 175 -12.88 0.67 5.24
C ARG A 175 -12.10 0.20 6.47
N ILE A 176 -10.77 0.23 6.44
CA ILE A 176 -9.93 -0.17 7.57
C ILE A 176 -10.10 0.81 8.73
N ILE A 177 -10.04 2.12 8.46
CA ILE A 177 -10.25 3.17 9.47
C ILE A 177 -11.66 3.08 10.05
N GLY A 178 -12.68 2.92 9.20
CA GLY A 178 -14.07 2.78 9.65
C GLY A 178 -14.32 1.50 10.47
N LYS A 179 -13.57 0.42 10.22
CA LYS A 179 -13.61 -0.77 11.08
C LYS A 179 -12.93 -0.51 12.43
N ALA A 180 -11.79 0.16 12.41
CA ALA A 180 -11.05 0.47 13.61
C ALA A 180 -11.78 1.44 14.54
N SER A 181 -12.43 2.48 14.00
CA SER A 181 -13.23 3.43 14.78
C SER A 181 -14.37 2.72 15.51
N LYS A 182 -15.09 1.81 14.83
CA LYS A 182 -16.14 0.98 15.45
C LYS A 182 -15.62 0.09 16.58
N SER A 183 -14.44 -0.51 16.42
CA SER A 183 -13.84 -1.35 17.47
C SER A 183 -13.25 -0.59 18.65
N SER A 184 -13.01 0.71 18.50
CA SER A 184 -12.31 1.55 19.48
C SER A 184 -13.23 2.50 20.24
N GLN A 185 -14.56 2.39 20.08
CA GLN A 185 -15.52 3.20 20.81
C GLN A 185 -15.57 2.76 22.28
N LEU A 186 -14.68 3.34 23.09
CA LEU A 186 -14.91 3.50 24.51
C LEU A 186 -15.89 4.66 24.66
N ASN A 187 -17.10 4.39 25.15
CA ASN A 187 -18.05 5.43 25.46
C ASN A 187 -17.54 6.18 26.70
N ALA A 188 -17.55 7.52 26.65
CA ALA A 188 -17.36 8.30 27.86
C ALA A 188 -18.48 7.93 28.86
N PRO A 189 -18.17 7.82 30.16
CA PRO A 189 -19.20 7.54 31.16
C PRO A 189 -20.26 8.65 31.12
N GLU A 190 -21.53 8.27 31.28
CA GLU A 190 -22.65 9.21 31.29
C GLU A 190 -22.54 10.21 32.46
N ASP A 191 -21.98 9.75 33.58
CA ASP A 191 -21.70 10.58 34.75
C ASP A 191 -20.21 10.98 34.77
N LYS A 192 -19.98 12.31 34.80
CA LYS A 192 -18.65 12.92 34.82
C LYS A 192 -17.90 12.72 36.14
N THR A 193 -18.59 12.32 37.21
CA THR A 193 -18.00 12.09 38.54
C THR A 193 -17.41 10.69 38.70
N VAL A 194 -17.78 9.76 37.81
CA VAL A 194 -17.32 8.37 37.85
C VAL A 194 -15.90 8.26 37.30
N VAL A 195 -14.94 8.09 38.22
CA VAL A 195 -13.52 7.82 37.92
C VAL A 195 -13.13 6.36 38.17
N SER A 196 -14.08 5.52 38.60
CA SER A 196 -13.85 4.10 38.88
C SER A 196 -13.80 3.30 37.58
N TYR A 197 -12.69 2.60 37.37
CA TYR A 197 -12.53 1.65 36.25
C TYR A 197 -13.01 0.26 36.67
N LEU A 198 -13.99 -0.28 35.96
CA LEU A 198 -14.43 -1.66 36.15
C LEU A 198 -13.47 -2.59 35.38
N PHE A 199 -12.51 -3.18 36.09
CA PHE A 199 -11.72 -4.30 35.58
C PHE A 199 -12.55 -5.58 35.72
N ILE A 200 -13.11 -6.06 34.61
CA ILE A 200 -13.60 -7.44 34.47
C ILE A 200 -12.49 -8.26 33.81
#